data_AF-A0A8W8HV09-F1
#
_entry.id   AF-A0A8W8HV09-F1
#
_cell.length_a   1.000
_cell.length_b   1.000
_cell.length_c   1.000
_cell.angle_alpha   90.00
_cell.angle_beta   90.00
_cell.angle_gamma   90.00
#
_symmetry.space_group_name_H-M   'P 1'
#
loop_
_entity.id
_entity.type
_entity.pdbx_description
1 polymer ?
#
loop_
_entity_poly.entity_id
_entity_poly.type
_entity_poly.pdbx_seq_one_letter_code
_entity_poly.pdbx_strand_id
1 'polypeptide(L)'
;VPHPGASYNPDYEDYQELLSKAHEVEEKKLLEEKKLQKFEEEIKKVDPKTLERTWLSEMSEGIKDKEELKEEEEDGDDAINAEDLDRISVNPPVRRESKKTRTQRNKEKKKKMQEKLKAQGKMDKTKANEIFRLKSMKAELDEREADLQRKAQERRQKWQSQGLQTRKLGRLKFEEPLLEIKLSGELEGSLRKLKPEGNLFVDRMKSFEKRNIMEPRQEAKKYRKYKRKTVIKRSHKV
;
A
#
# COMPACT_ATOMS: atom_id res chain seq x y z
N VAL A 1 17.48 20.13 21.11
CA VAL A 1 17.74 20.67 22.46
C VAL A 1 17.13 19.68 23.44
N PRO A 2 17.84 19.29 24.52
CA PRO A 2 17.29 18.37 25.51
C PRO A 2 16.07 18.98 26.22
N HIS A 3 15.20 18.12 26.77
CA HIS A 3 14.06 18.55 27.58
C HIS A 3 14.56 19.18 28.88
N PRO A 4 13.94 20.27 29.39
CA PRO A 4 14.35 20.89 30.66
C PRO A 4 14.26 19.92 31.85
N GLY A 5 13.25 19.04 31.84
CA GLY A 5 13.08 17.96 32.83
C GLY A 5 14.23 16.95 32.92
N ALA A 6 15.15 16.93 31.94
CA ALA A 6 16.34 16.07 31.97
C ALA A 6 17.52 16.72 32.74
N SER A 7 17.31 17.91 33.28
CA SER A 7 18.28 18.56 34.17
C SER A 7 18.55 17.70 35.41
N TYR A 8 19.70 17.94 36.03
CA TYR A 8 20.06 17.33 37.29
C TYR A 8 19.05 17.61 38.41
N ASN A 9 18.58 18.86 38.47
CA ASN A 9 17.62 19.35 39.43
C ASN A 9 16.51 20.11 38.68
N PRO A 10 15.59 19.39 38.01
CA PRO A 10 14.53 19.97 37.21
C PRO A 10 13.42 20.56 38.08
N ASP A 11 12.64 21.46 37.51
CA ASP A 11 11.37 21.85 38.14
C ASP A 11 10.38 20.68 38.11
N TYR A 12 9.43 20.67 39.04
CA TYR A 12 8.48 19.58 39.19
C TYR A 12 7.62 19.38 37.93
N GLU A 13 7.14 20.48 37.32
CA GLU A 13 6.28 20.42 36.14
C GLU A 13 7.04 19.86 34.93
N ASP A 14 8.24 20.39 34.67
CA ASP A 14 9.10 19.96 33.57
C ASP A 14 9.52 18.48 33.69
N TYR A 15 9.75 18.01 34.92
CA TYR A 15 10.08 16.62 35.21
C TYR A 15 8.90 15.68 34.98
N GLN A 16 7.71 16.07 35.43
CA GLN A 16 6.48 15.30 35.17
C GLN A 16 6.16 15.22 33.68
N GLU A 17 6.34 16.31 32.94
CA GLU A 17 6.12 16.32 31.50
C GLU A 17 7.07 15.33 30.79
N LEU A 18 8.36 15.32 31.17
CA LEU A 18 9.33 14.38 30.62
C LEU A 18 8.97 12.93 30.97
N LEU A 19 8.58 12.67 32.21
CA LEU A 19 8.18 11.35 32.68
C LEU A 19 6.92 10.86 31.97
N SER A 20 5.95 11.73 31.74
CA SER A 20 4.74 11.44 30.97
C SER A 20 5.08 11.05 29.53
N LYS A 21 5.96 11.80 28.87
CA LYS A 21 6.44 11.48 27.51
C LYS A 21 7.13 10.12 27.45
N ALA A 22 7.98 9.80 28.42
CA ALA A 22 8.63 8.49 28.50
C ALA A 22 7.61 7.37 28.76
N HIS A 23 6.65 7.59 29.65
CA HIS A 23 5.57 6.65 29.95
C HIS A 23 4.74 6.31 28.72
N GLU A 24 4.33 7.31 27.93
CA GLU A 24 3.57 7.09 26.68
C GLU A 24 4.33 6.21 25.67
N VAL A 25 5.66 6.32 25.62
CA VAL A 25 6.49 5.48 24.74
C VAL A 25 6.49 4.03 25.24
N GLU A 26 6.65 3.81 26.55
CA GLU A 26 6.64 2.47 27.13
C GLU A 26 5.25 1.82 27.10
N GLU A 27 4.17 2.58 27.30
CA GLU A 27 2.79 2.09 27.15
C GLU A 27 2.50 1.57 25.74
N LYS A 28 2.98 2.28 24.71
CA LYS A 28 2.84 1.83 23.31
C LYS A 28 3.54 0.51 23.09
N LYS A 29 4.76 0.33 23.60
CA LYS A 29 5.49 -0.94 23.52
C LYS A 29 4.75 -2.06 24.25
N LEU A 30 4.30 -1.83 25.47
CA LEU A 30 3.53 -2.81 26.24
C LEU A 30 2.25 -3.22 25.53
N LEU A 31 1.57 -2.28 24.86
CA LEU A 31 0.37 -2.58 24.08
C LEU A 31 0.71 -3.46 22.87
N GLU A 32 1.79 -3.16 22.15
CA GLU A 32 2.27 -3.98 21.03
C GLU A 32 2.68 -5.38 21.47
N GLU A 33 3.39 -5.51 22.59
CA GLU A 33 3.76 -6.80 23.18
C GLU A 33 2.52 -7.61 23.57
N LYS A 34 1.53 -6.99 24.23
CA LYS A 34 0.27 -7.66 24.57
C LYS A 34 -0.51 -8.11 23.34
N LYS A 35 -0.51 -7.32 22.27
CA LYS A 35 -1.13 -7.73 20.99
C LYS A 35 -0.43 -8.95 20.41
N LEU A 36 0.90 -8.95 20.42
CA LEU A 36 1.69 -10.08 19.94
C LEU A 36 1.45 -11.34 20.78
N GLN A 37 1.42 -11.21 22.11
CA GLN A 37 1.12 -12.32 23.03
C GLN A 37 -0.26 -12.92 22.77
N LYS A 38 -1.30 -12.09 22.63
CA LYS A 38 -2.65 -12.56 22.27
C LYS A 38 -2.65 -13.31 20.95
N PHE A 39 -1.97 -12.76 19.94
CA PHE A 39 -1.85 -13.40 18.63
C PHE A 39 -1.11 -14.75 18.71
N GLU A 40 -0.02 -14.84 19.50
CA GLU A 40 0.69 -16.10 19.75
C GLU A 40 -0.19 -17.13 20.47
N GLU A 41 -1.00 -16.70 21.44
CA GLU A 41 -1.96 -17.57 22.13
C GLU A 41 -3.06 -18.07 21.20
N GLU A 42 -3.56 -17.23 20.30
CA GLU A 42 -4.54 -17.61 19.27
C GLU A 42 -3.95 -18.63 18.30
N ILE A 43 -2.73 -18.40 17.80
CA ILE A 43 -2.04 -19.35 16.92
C ILE A 43 -1.87 -20.71 17.59
N LYS A 44 -1.51 -20.75 18.88
CA LYS A 44 -1.33 -22.01 19.63
C LYS A 44 -2.63 -22.81 19.78
N LYS A 45 -3.80 -22.16 19.71
CA LYS A 45 -5.11 -22.83 19.80
C LYS A 45 -5.52 -23.51 18.49
N VAL A 46 -4.92 -23.13 17.36
CA VAL A 46 -5.27 -23.68 16.05
C VAL A 46 -4.56 -25.01 15.84
N ASP A 47 -5.32 -26.08 15.64
CA ASP A 47 -4.77 -27.38 15.27
C ASP A 47 -4.09 -27.32 13.89
N PRO A 48 -2.91 -27.93 13.70
CA PRO A 48 -2.21 -27.87 12.41
C PRO A 48 -3.03 -28.45 11.25
N LYS A 49 -3.87 -29.46 11.52
CA LYS A 49 -4.74 -30.10 10.52
C LYS A 49 -5.92 -29.23 10.07
N THR A 50 -6.39 -28.31 10.91
CA THR A 50 -7.44 -27.37 10.54
C THR A 50 -6.84 -26.21 9.74
N LEU A 51 -5.64 -25.75 10.12
CA LEU A 51 -4.89 -24.75 9.37
C LEU A 51 -4.56 -25.20 7.93
N GLU A 52 -4.14 -26.45 7.74
CA GLU A 52 -3.89 -26.99 6.39
C GLU A 52 -5.15 -27.01 5.53
N ARG A 53 -6.30 -27.33 6.13
CA ARG A 53 -7.60 -27.33 5.43
C ARG A 53 -8.05 -25.92 5.04
N THR A 54 -7.97 -24.97 5.96
CA THR A 54 -8.31 -23.57 5.67
C THR A 54 -7.37 -22.99 4.62
N TRP A 55 -6.07 -23.27 4.72
CA TRP A 55 -5.10 -22.83 3.72
C TRP A 55 -5.38 -23.44 2.33
N LEU A 56 -5.71 -24.73 2.26
CA LEU A 56 -6.09 -25.36 0.99
C LEU A 56 -7.32 -24.68 0.39
N SER A 57 -8.34 -24.41 1.23
CA SER A 57 -9.58 -23.75 0.83
C SER A 57 -9.32 -22.35 0.26
N GLU A 58 -8.56 -21.51 0.99
CA GLU A 58 -8.20 -20.16 0.55
C GLU A 58 -7.35 -20.15 -0.74
N MET A 59 -6.46 -21.12 -0.91
CA MET A 59 -5.66 -21.25 -2.14
C MET A 59 -6.44 -21.83 -3.31
N SER A 60 -7.52 -22.57 -3.03
CA SER A 60 -8.46 -23.08 -4.04
C SER A 60 -9.58 -22.10 -4.39
N GLU A 61 -9.77 -21.00 -3.63
CA GLU A 61 -10.73 -19.96 -3.97
C GLU A 61 -10.41 -19.38 -5.36
N GLY A 62 -11.34 -19.56 -6.30
CA GLY A 62 -11.20 -19.17 -7.70
C GLY A 62 -10.87 -20.31 -8.67
N ILE A 63 -10.56 -21.51 -8.16
CA ILE A 63 -10.58 -22.75 -8.93
C ILE A 63 -11.99 -23.34 -8.72
N LYS A 64 -12.88 -23.14 -9.69
CA LYS A 64 -14.21 -23.76 -9.67
C LYS A 64 -14.05 -25.28 -9.56
N ASP A 65 -14.81 -25.88 -8.65
CA ASP A 65 -14.85 -27.33 -8.55
C ASP A 65 -15.35 -27.92 -9.88
N LYS A 66 -14.79 -29.07 -10.29
CA LYS A 66 -15.15 -29.72 -11.56
C LYS A 66 -16.64 -30.08 -11.66
N GLU A 67 -17.37 -30.06 -10.55
CA GLU A 67 -18.82 -30.26 -10.51
C GLU A 67 -19.59 -28.98 -10.85
N GLU A 68 -19.14 -27.79 -10.43
CA GLU A 68 -19.74 -26.51 -10.82
C GLU A 68 -19.46 -26.13 -12.29
N LEU A 69 -18.33 -26.58 -12.83
CA LEU A 69 -18.03 -26.42 -14.27
C LEU A 69 -18.95 -27.26 -15.17
N LYS A 70 -19.53 -28.36 -14.67
CA LYS A 70 -20.49 -29.17 -15.45
C LYS A 70 -21.87 -28.54 -15.56
N GLU A 71 -22.28 -27.75 -14.57
CA GLU A 71 -23.56 -27.04 -14.61
C GLU A 71 -23.51 -25.82 -15.56
N GLU A 72 -22.34 -25.21 -15.77
CA GLU A 72 -22.16 -24.13 -16.76
C GLU A 72 -21.98 -24.63 -18.21
N GLU A 73 -21.60 -25.91 -18.41
CA GLU A 73 -21.47 -26.50 -19.76
C GLU A 73 -22.79 -27.03 -20.34
N GLU A 74 -23.87 -27.15 -19.54
CA GLU A 74 -25.15 -27.72 -20.00
C GLU A 74 -26.10 -26.68 -20.66
N ASP A 75 -25.81 -25.38 -20.57
CA ASP A 75 -26.60 -24.28 -21.18
C ASP A 75 -25.94 -23.67 -22.45
N GLY A 76 -24.90 -24.32 -22.96
CA GLY A 76 -24.10 -23.90 -24.12
C GLY A 76 -24.25 -24.82 -25.33
N ASP A 77 -25.44 -25.33 -25.60
CA ASP A 77 -25.72 -26.23 -26.72
C ASP A 77 -25.87 -25.44 -28.05
N ASP A 78 -24.77 -24.84 -28.51
CA ASP A 78 -24.63 -24.37 -29.89
C ASP A 78 -23.64 -25.30 -30.60
N ALA A 79 -24.20 -26.31 -31.27
CA ALA A 79 -23.49 -27.30 -32.04
C ALA A 79 -22.62 -26.63 -33.13
N ILE A 80 -21.33 -26.44 -32.82
CA ILE A 80 -20.33 -26.03 -33.79
C ILE A 80 -20.00 -27.26 -34.66
N ASN A 81 -20.63 -27.31 -35.84
CA ASN A 81 -20.22 -28.21 -36.91
C ASN A 81 -18.74 -27.98 -37.25
N ALA A 82 -17.93 -29.01 -37.04
CA ALA A 82 -16.48 -29.01 -37.20
C ALA A 82 -16.04 -29.13 -38.68
N GLU A 83 -16.49 -28.22 -39.55
CA GLU A 83 -16.09 -28.22 -40.97
C GLU A 83 -15.80 -26.84 -41.61
N ASP A 84 -15.83 -25.73 -40.87
CA ASP A 84 -15.55 -24.39 -41.44
C ASP A 84 -14.28 -23.76 -40.83
N LEU A 85 -13.11 -24.37 -41.07
CA LEU A 85 -11.80 -23.82 -40.66
C LEU A 85 -11.18 -22.84 -41.67
N ASP A 86 -11.89 -22.44 -42.73
CA ASP A 86 -11.41 -21.43 -43.69
C ASP A 86 -12.54 -20.48 -44.11
N ARG A 87 -12.82 -19.46 -43.31
CA ARG A 87 -13.77 -18.40 -43.66
C ARG A 87 -13.11 -17.02 -43.64
N ILE A 88 -12.36 -16.75 -44.70
CA ILE A 88 -12.02 -15.39 -45.14
C ILE A 88 -13.33 -14.70 -45.56
N SER A 89 -13.82 -13.80 -44.71
CA SER A 89 -15.05 -13.00 -44.89
C SER A 89 -16.33 -13.80 -45.20
N VAL A 90 -17.12 -14.04 -44.14
CA VAL A 90 -18.46 -14.65 -44.21
C VAL A 90 -19.48 -13.68 -44.80
N ASN A 91 -19.36 -13.34 -46.08
CA ASN A 91 -20.51 -12.80 -46.81
C ASN A 91 -20.91 -13.80 -47.89
N PRO A 92 -22.04 -14.52 -47.73
CA PRO A 92 -22.48 -15.49 -48.73
C PRO A 92 -22.63 -14.82 -50.10
N PRO A 93 -22.36 -15.55 -51.21
CA PRO A 93 -22.44 -15.00 -52.55
C PRO A 93 -23.82 -14.41 -52.82
N VAL A 94 -23.85 -13.15 -53.29
CA VAL A 94 -25.09 -12.39 -53.52
C VAL A 94 -25.90 -13.03 -54.66
N ARG A 95 -26.86 -13.87 -54.30
CA ARG A 95 -27.84 -14.47 -55.22
C ARG A 95 -28.68 -13.37 -55.89
N ARG A 96 -29.16 -13.59 -57.13
CA ARG A 96 -29.98 -12.57 -57.85
C ARG A 96 -31.25 -12.20 -57.07
N GLU A 97 -31.80 -13.14 -56.33
CA GLU A 97 -32.98 -12.98 -55.47
C GLU A 97 -32.72 -12.08 -54.24
N SER A 98 -31.48 -11.98 -53.76
CA SER A 98 -31.11 -11.13 -52.61
C SER A 98 -30.70 -9.71 -53.02
N LYS A 99 -30.77 -9.36 -54.31
CA LYS A 99 -30.50 -8.01 -54.80
C LYS A 99 -31.69 -7.10 -54.49
N LYS A 100 -31.46 -6.13 -53.60
CA LYS A 100 -32.43 -5.07 -53.30
C LYS A 100 -32.91 -4.37 -54.57
N THR A 101 -34.22 -4.27 -54.74
CA THR A 101 -34.84 -3.55 -55.85
C THR A 101 -34.59 -2.04 -55.75
N ARG A 102 -34.73 -1.31 -56.86
CA ARG A 102 -34.53 0.16 -56.90
C ARG A 102 -35.44 0.89 -55.90
N THR A 103 -36.67 0.39 -55.71
CA THR A 103 -37.63 0.90 -54.71
C THR A 103 -37.16 0.61 -53.27
N GLN A 104 -36.65 -0.58 -52.98
CA GLN A 104 -36.08 -0.92 -51.66
C GLN A 104 -34.84 -0.07 -51.34
N ARG A 105 -33.93 0.15 -52.30
CA ARG A 105 -32.75 1.03 -52.14
C ARG A 105 -33.17 2.49 -51.89
N ASN A 106 -34.16 2.98 -52.62
CA ASN A 106 -34.68 4.34 -52.41
C ASN A 106 -35.37 4.49 -51.04
N LYS A 107 -36.11 3.47 -50.58
CA LYS A 107 -36.74 3.43 -49.25
C LYS A 107 -35.68 3.43 -48.13
N GLU A 108 -34.62 2.64 -48.28
CA GLU A 108 -33.48 2.60 -47.35
C GLU A 108 -32.71 3.91 -47.32
N LYS A 109 -32.44 4.51 -48.49
CA LYS A 109 -31.82 5.84 -48.59
C LYS A 109 -32.67 6.90 -47.88
N LYS A 110 -34.00 6.88 -48.05
CA LYS A 110 -34.92 7.79 -47.35
C LYS A 110 -34.90 7.57 -45.84
N LYS A 111 -34.91 6.31 -45.37
CA LYS A 111 -34.81 5.97 -43.94
C LYS A 111 -33.48 6.45 -43.34
N LYS A 112 -32.36 6.20 -44.02
CA LYS A 112 -31.02 6.66 -43.60
C LYS A 112 -30.91 8.18 -43.53
N MET A 113 -31.51 8.90 -44.48
CA MET A 113 -31.58 10.37 -44.44
C MET A 113 -32.44 10.87 -43.28
N GLN A 114 -33.59 10.23 -43.02
CA GLN A 114 -34.42 10.56 -41.85
C GLN A 114 -33.71 10.28 -40.53
N GLU A 115 -32.98 9.18 -40.42
CA GLU A 115 -32.16 8.85 -39.25
C GLU A 115 -31.05 9.88 -39.02
N LYS A 116 -30.36 10.32 -40.09
CA LYS A 116 -29.36 11.40 -40.01
C LYS A 116 -29.97 12.71 -39.51
N LEU A 117 -31.12 13.11 -40.04
CA LEU A 117 -31.83 14.32 -39.61
C LEU A 117 -32.28 14.23 -38.14
N LYS A 118 -32.80 13.05 -37.73
CA LYS A 118 -33.13 12.79 -36.32
C LYS A 118 -31.91 12.86 -35.42
N ALA A 119 -30.78 12.31 -35.86
CA ALA A 119 -29.52 12.36 -35.11
C ALA A 119 -29.02 13.81 -34.98
N GLN A 120 -29.02 14.59 -36.06
CA GLN A 120 -28.68 16.02 -36.04
C GLN A 120 -29.60 16.79 -35.08
N GLY A 121 -30.91 16.60 -35.17
CA GLY A 121 -31.87 17.23 -34.26
C GLY A 121 -31.67 16.82 -32.79
N LYS A 122 -31.20 15.60 -32.51
CA LYS A 122 -30.79 15.21 -31.15
C LYS A 122 -29.54 15.94 -30.71
N MET A 123 -28.52 16.04 -31.56
CA MET A 123 -27.26 16.74 -31.27
C MET A 123 -27.49 18.24 -31.02
N ASP A 124 -28.38 18.88 -31.77
CA ASP A 124 -28.67 20.30 -31.58
C ASP A 124 -29.45 20.55 -30.29
N LYS A 125 -30.33 19.61 -29.90
CA LYS A 125 -30.99 19.61 -28.58
C LYS A 125 -29.99 19.40 -27.45
N THR A 126 -29.03 18.49 -27.57
CA THR A 126 -28.00 18.29 -26.52
C THR A 126 -27.13 19.54 -26.38
N LYS A 127 -26.70 20.16 -27.48
CA LYS A 127 -25.96 21.44 -27.44
C LYS A 127 -26.76 22.55 -26.75
N ALA A 128 -28.05 22.68 -27.07
CA ALA A 128 -28.92 23.65 -26.40
C ALA A 128 -29.01 23.38 -24.89
N ASN A 129 -29.10 22.10 -24.49
CA ASN A 129 -29.12 21.70 -23.09
C ASN A 129 -27.77 21.97 -22.38
N GLU A 130 -26.64 21.79 -23.07
CA GLU A 130 -25.30 22.10 -22.54
C GLU A 130 -25.13 23.59 -22.21
N ILE A 131 -25.75 24.49 -23.00
CA ILE A 131 -25.75 25.93 -22.71
C ILE A 131 -26.38 26.22 -21.34
N PHE A 132 -27.47 25.54 -20.98
CA PHE A 132 -28.08 25.68 -19.66
C PHE A 132 -27.21 25.09 -18.54
N ARG A 133 -26.37 24.10 -18.86
CA ARG A 133 -25.43 23.47 -17.92
C ARG A 133 -24.15 24.30 -17.71
N LEU A 134 -23.90 25.37 -18.47
CA LEU A 134 -22.68 26.20 -18.34
C LEU A 134 -22.42 26.68 -16.90
N LYS A 135 -23.46 27.04 -16.15
CA LYS A 135 -23.31 27.47 -14.74
C LYS A 135 -22.81 26.33 -13.84
N SER A 136 -23.35 25.12 -14.00
CA SER A 136 -22.90 23.98 -13.20
C SER A 136 -21.50 23.55 -13.63
N MET A 137 -21.21 23.55 -14.94
CA MET A 137 -19.86 23.26 -15.44
C MET A 137 -18.83 24.25 -14.90
N LYS A 138 -19.19 25.54 -14.79
CA LYS A 138 -18.32 26.54 -14.18
C LYS A 138 -18.07 26.24 -12.69
N ALA A 139 -19.12 25.95 -11.91
CA ALA A 139 -18.95 25.59 -10.51
C ALA A 139 -18.09 24.32 -10.34
N GLU A 140 -18.31 23.29 -11.17
CA GLU A 140 -17.50 22.07 -11.19
C GLU A 140 -16.02 22.33 -11.57
N LEU A 141 -15.75 23.35 -12.39
CA LEU A 141 -14.38 23.77 -12.74
C LEU A 141 -13.74 24.54 -11.58
N ASP A 142 -14.45 25.50 -10.99
CA ASP A 142 -13.97 26.29 -9.86
C ASP A 142 -13.62 25.38 -8.65
N GLU A 143 -14.47 24.38 -8.36
CA GLU A 143 -14.21 23.36 -7.32
C GLU A 143 -12.98 22.52 -7.64
N ARG A 144 -12.85 22.05 -8.90
CA ARG A 144 -11.66 21.29 -9.34
C ARG A 144 -10.39 22.12 -9.23
N GLU A 145 -10.43 23.39 -9.61
CA GLU A 145 -9.30 24.31 -9.51
C GLU A 145 -8.90 24.54 -8.05
N ALA A 146 -9.86 24.76 -7.16
CA ALA A 146 -9.61 24.90 -5.73
C ALA A 146 -8.96 23.63 -5.14
N ASP A 147 -9.46 22.46 -5.50
CA ASP A 147 -8.89 21.18 -5.08
C ASP A 147 -7.47 20.96 -5.59
N LEU A 148 -7.20 21.30 -6.86
CA LEU A 148 -5.87 21.22 -7.45
C LEU A 148 -4.90 22.18 -6.75
N GLN A 149 -5.35 23.40 -6.43
CA GLN A 149 -4.55 24.37 -5.69
C GLN A 149 -4.23 23.88 -4.28
N ARG A 150 -5.22 23.35 -3.55
CA ARG A 150 -5.03 22.76 -2.22
C ARG A 150 -4.00 21.61 -2.27
N LYS A 151 -4.17 20.66 -3.19
CA LYS A 151 -3.23 19.55 -3.38
C LYS A 151 -1.81 20.04 -3.75
N ALA A 152 -1.71 21.08 -4.57
CA ALA A 152 -0.43 21.69 -4.93
C ALA A 152 0.24 22.36 -3.72
N GLN A 153 -0.51 23.04 -2.87
CA GLN A 153 -0.02 23.64 -1.62
C GLN A 153 0.44 22.55 -0.64
N GLU A 154 -0.35 21.50 -0.41
CA GLU A 154 0.03 20.36 0.43
C GLU A 154 1.30 19.68 -0.09
N ARG A 155 1.43 19.49 -1.41
CA ARG A 155 2.63 18.94 -2.03
C ARG A 155 3.84 19.84 -1.80
N ARG A 156 3.67 21.16 -1.91
CA ARG A 156 4.73 22.15 -1.65
C ARG A 156 5.16 22.12 -0.19
N GLN A 157 4.22 22.07 0.74
CA GLN A 157 4.50 21.97 2.18
C GLN A 157 5.24 20.66 2.51
N LYS A 158 4.80 19.53 1.95
CA LYS A 158 5.50 18.23 2.09
C LYS A 158 6.91 18.29 1.52
N TRP A 159 7.10 18.91 0.35
CA TRP A 159 8.43 19.07 -0.25
C TRP A 159 9.36 19.92 0.62
N GLN A 160 8.84 21.00 1.20
CA GLN A 160 9.61 21.86 2.12
C GLN A 160 9.96 21.12 3.42
N SER A 161 9.03 20.34 3.99
CA SER A 161 9.28 19.59 5.23
C SER A 161 10.19 18.37 5.02
N GLN A 162 10.23 17.79 3.81
CA GLN A 162 11.10 16.66 3.48
C GLN A 162 12.60 16.95 3.73
N GLY A 163 13.05 18.20 3.59
CA GLY A 163 14.44 18.58 3.87
C GLY A 163 14.81 18.46 5.35
N LEU A 164 13.84 18.61 6.24
CA LEU A 164 14.03 18.52 7.71
C LEU A 164 13.73 17.12 8.26
N GLN A 165 13.07 16.27 7.46
CA GLN A 165 12.64 14.94 7.89
C GLN A 165 13.73 13.88 7.72
N THR A 166 13.68 12.88 8.60
CA THR A 166 14.50 11.66 8.49
C THR A 166 14.04 10.84 7.29
N ARG A 167 14.94 10.54 6.36
CA ARG A 167 14.69 9.75 5.16
C ARG A 167 15.13 8.30 5.39
N LYS A 168 14.46 7.37 4.72
CA LYS A 168 14.88 5.97 4.69
C LYS A 168 15.97 5.82 3.62
N LEU A 169 17.24 5.74 4.05
CA LEU A 169 18.39 5.57 3.15
C LEU A 169 18.65 4.11 2.76
N GLY A 170 18.43 3.17 3.69
CA GLY A 170 18.74 1.74 3.50
C GLY A 170 17.53 0.82 3.75
N ARG A 171 17.81 -0.47 4.04
CA ARG A 171 16.77 -1.47 4.35
C ARG A 171 16.00 -1.11 5.63
N LEU A 172 16.75 -0.70 6.66
CA LEU A 172 16.23 -0.38 7.98
C LEU A 172 15.69 1.05 8.02
N LYS A 173 14.66 1.25 8.83
CA LYS A 173 14.14 2.60 9.13
C LYS A 173 14.94 3.19 10.30
N PHE A 174 14.99 4.50 10.37
CA PHE A 174 15.53 5.17 11.55
C PHE A 174 14.56 4.95 12.71
N GLU A 175 15.12 4.51 13.83
CA GLU A 175 14.42 4.33 15.10
C GLU A 175 15.00 5.34 16.09
N GLU A 176 14.11 6.11 16.72
CA GLU A 176 14.51 7.09 17.73
C GLU A 176 15.03 6.37 18.98
N PRO A 177 16.13 6.86 19.59
CA PRO A 177 16.62 6.29 20.83
C PRO A 177 15.59 6.49 21.95
N LEU A 178 15.67 5.62 22.96
CA LEU A 178 14.84 5.76 24.15
C LEU A 178 15.20 7.02 24.91
N LEU A 179 14.19 7.63 25.54
CA LEU A 179 14.38 8.78 26.40
C LEU A 179 15.17 8.35 27.64
N GLU A 180 16.34 8.95 27.82
CA GLU A 180 17.16 8.76 29.01
C GLU A 180 16.59 9.68 30.12
N ILE A 181 16.05 9.06 31.17
CA ILE A 181 15.38 9.78 32.27
C ILE A 181 15.79 9.18 33.61
N LYS A 182 15.86 10.04 34.63
CA LYS A 182 16.00 9.63 36.03
C LYS A 182 14.64 9.35 36.62
N LEU A 183 14.53 8.30 37.44
CA LEU A 183 13.34 8.07 38.24
C LEU A 183 13.35 8.94 39.50
N SER A 184 12.20 9.06 40.18
CA SER A 184 12.06 9.94 41.35
C SER A 184 12.97 9.53 42.52
N GLY A 185 13.28 8.24 42.67
CA GLY A 185 14.24 7.75 43.66
C GLY A 185 15.71 7.91 43.25
N GLU A 186 15.98 8.20 41.98
CA GLU A 186 17.33 8.37 41.41
C GLU A 186 17.68 9.85 41.19
N LEU A 187 16.70 10.74 41.32
CA LEU A 187 16.90 12.18 41.31
C LEU A 187 17.62 12.61 42.59
N GLU A 188 18.77 13.22 42.45
CA GLU A 188 19.59 13.68 43.58
C GLU A 188 19.68 15.20 43.57
N GLY A 189 19.97 15.82 44.72
CA GLY A 189 20.16 17.28 44.83
C GLY A 189 21.61 17.79 44.90
N SER A 190 22.61 16.91 45.01
CA SER A 190 24.05 17.23 44.88
C SER A 190 24.78 16.61 43.66
N LEU A 191 25.36 17.44 42.79
CA LEU A 191 26.08 17.03 41.56
C LEU A 191 27.22 16.02 41.80
N ARG A 192 27.74 15.93 43.03
CA ARG A 192 28.79 14.96 43.40
C ARG A 192 28.32 13.51 43.43
N LYS A 193 27.02 13.30 43.67
CA LYS A 193 26.41 11.96 43.72
C LYS A 193 25.87 11.53 42.36
N LEU A 194 25.68 12.50 41.45
CA LEU A 194 25.09 12.32 40.14
C LEU A 194 25.79 11.19 39.37
N LYS A 195 25.04 10.13 39.11
CA LYS A 195 25.44 9.11 38.13
C LYS A 195 25.10 9.64 36.73
N PRO A 196 26.09 9.74 35.82
CA PRO A 196 25.82 10.07 34.44
C PRO A 196 25.06 8.92 33.79
N GLU A 197 24.09 9.25 32.97
CA GLU A 197 23.28 8.32 32.19
C GLU A 197 23.58 8.49 30.72
N GLY A 198 23.26 7.44 29.96
CA GLY A 198 23.34 7.46 28.52
C GLY A 198 24.69 7.14 27.91
N ASN A 199 24.68 7.04 26.58
CA ASN A 199 25.88 6.79 25.80
C ASN A 199 26.02 7.80 24.65
N LEU A 200 26.94 8.75 24.82
CA LEU A 200 27.25 9.79 23.85
C LEU A 200 27.59 9.25 22.45
N PHE A 201 28.20 8.07 22.34
CA PHE A 201 28.49 7.48 21.03
C PHE A 201 27.21 7.08 20.30
N VAL A 202 26.24 6.52 21.03
CA VAL A 202 24.94 6.13 20.48
C VAL A 202 24.17 7.37 20.04
N ASP A 203 24.16 8.43 20.86
CA ASP A 203 23.51 9.70 20.51
C ASP A 203 24.08 10.35 19.26
N ARG A 204 25.41 10.36 19.13
CA ARG A 204 26.09 10.92 17.95
C ARG A 204 25.78 10.10 16.71
N MET A 205 25.78 8.77 16.83
CA MET A 205 25.40 7.87 15.74
C MET A 205 23.93 8.10 15.33
N LYS A 206 23.01 8.14 16.28
CA LYS A 206 21.59 8.43 16.05
C LYS A 206 21.35 9.83 15.48
N SER A 207 22.16 10.82 15.85
CA SER A 207 22.16 12.15 15.26
C SER A 207 22.63 12.14 13.80
N PHE A 208 23.63 11.32 13.44
CA PHE A 208 24.04 11.16 12.05
C PHE A 208 22.98 10.44 11.22
N GLU A 209 22.31 9.44 11.79
CA GLU A 209 21.16 8.77 11.17
C GLU A 209 19.99 9.76 10.95
N LYS A 210 19.62 10.53 11.98
CA LYS A 210 18.54 11.53 11.92
C LYS A 210 18.80 12.62 10.89
N ARG A 211 20.08 12.99 10.69
CA ARG A 211 20.49 13.98 9.67
C ARG A 211 20.70 13.40 8.27
N ASN A 212 20.39 12.12 8.06
CA ASN A 212 20.59 11.44 6.78
C ASN A 212 22.07 11.42 6.31
N ILE A 213 23.03 11.54 7.23
CA ILE A 213 24.47 11.46 6.93
C ILE A 213 24.91 9.99 6.88
N MET A 214 24.35 9.17 7.77
CA MET A 214 24.60 7.74 7.86
C MET A 214 23.26 6.99 7.78
N GLU A 215 23.25 5.82 7.13
CA GLU A 215 22.07 4.96 7.15
C GLU A 215 22.02 4.12 8.45
N PRO A 216 20.82 3.81 8.98
CA PRO A 216 20.68 2.87 10.09
C PRO A 216 21.17 1.46 9.70
N ARG A 217 22.04 0.87 10.53
CA ARG A 217 22.63 -0.45 10.30
C ARG A 217 22.52 -1.34 11.53
N GLN A 218 22.51 -2.64 11.30
CA GLN A 218 22.63 -3.66 12.35
C GLN A 218 23.93 -4.42 12.16
N GLU A 219 24.50 -4.90 13.26
CA GLU A 219 25.72 -5.69 13.21
C GLU A 219 25.52 -6.96 12.36
N ALA A 220 26.43 -7.18 11.43
CA ALA A 220 26.40 -8.36 10.59
C ALA A 220 26.78 -9.60 11.41
N LYS A 221 25.83 -10.52 11.58
CA LYS A 221 26.09 -11.81 12.22
C LYS A 221 27.06 -12.63 11.36
N LYS A 222 28.20 -13.00 11.93
CA LYS A 222 29.20 -13.85 11.27
C LYS A 222 28.79 -15.32 11.38
N TYR A 223 27.88 -15.77 10.52
CA TYR A 223 27.56 -17.19 10.39
C TYR A 223 27.96 -17.72 9.01
N ARG A 224 28.32 -19.00 8.95
CA ARG A 224 28.70 -19.66 7.69
C ARG A 224 27.52 -20.48 7.22
N LYS A 225 27.14 -20.32 5.94
CA LYS A 225 26.11 -21.14 5.31
C LYS A 225 26.45 -22.63 5.33
N TYR A 226 27.74 -22.96 5.14
CA TYR A 226 28.22 -24.34 5.10
C TYR A 226 29.25 -24.62 6.21
N LYS A 227 29.14 -25.82 6.79
CA LYS A 227 30.08 -26.33 7.79
C LYS A 227 31.49 -26.44 7.18
N ARG A 228 32.54 -26.13 7.97
CA ARG A 228 33.92 -26.39 7.54
C ARG A 228 34.14 -27.90 7.53
N LYS A 229 34.66 -28.43 6.43
CA LYS A 229 35.21 -29.78 6.43
C LYS A 229 36.53 -29.76 7.19
N THR A 230 36.56 -30.34 8.37
CA THR A 230 37.79 -30.60 9.12
C THR A 230 38.36 -31.93 8.63
N VAL A 231 39.58 -31.91 8.11
CA VAL A 231 40.30 -33.12 7.68
C VAL A 231 41.56 -33.21 8.52
N ILE A 232 41.79 -34.37 9.13
CA ILE A 232 43.05 -34.67 9.81
C ILE A 232 44.14 -34.77 8.74
N LYS A 233 45.23 -34.03 8.91
CA LYS A 233 46.37 -34.09 8.00
C LYS A 233 46.90 -35.52 7.93
N ARG A 234 47.34 -35.96 6.74
CA ARG A 234 47.83 -37.33 6.51
C ARG A 234 48.92 -37.76 7.50
N SER A 235 49.80 -36.85 7.90
CA SER A 235 50.89 -37.11 8.87
C SER A 235 50.42 -37.38 10.31
N HIS A 236 49.16 -37.10 10.64
CA HIS A 236 48.60 -37.24 11.98
C HIS A 236 47.46 -38.29 12.01
N LYS A 237 47.34 -39.08 10.94
CA LYS A 237 46.38 -40.17 10.83
C LYS A 237 47.12 -41.47 11.18
N VAL A 238 47.00 -41.91 12.43
CA VAL A 238 47.46 -43.24 12.89
C VAL A 238 46.54 -44.31 12.31
#